data_AF-A0A2D6QY28-F1
#
_entry.id   AF-A0A2D6QY28-F1
#
_cell.length_a   1.000
_cell.length_b   1.000
_cell.length_c   1.000
_cell.angle_alpha   90.00
_cell.angle_beta   90.00
_cell.angle_gamma   90.00
#
_symmetry.space_group_name_H-M   'P 1'
#
loop_
_entity.id
_entity.type
_entity.pdbx_description
1 polymer ?
#
loop_
_entity_poly.entity_id
_entity_poly.type
_entity_poly.pdbx_seq_one_letter_code
_entity_poly.pdbx_strand_id
1 'polypeptide(L)'
;MSTRTLEVAIPDDEHQTRAVLQAQAVDATARVARPGAEDFIALQRWLADAGLHEVTVPFARVLANEVPARAVRMRRDFRQLLACVKAAALLHQQQRETRDGQVVATLDDYAIARNLLAPVFDALSTEGCTPAVRETVEAVEPNEELSASALADRLGVAKSTLSHRARRATAGGWLVNEETRRGRPAQYRRGAPLPDATSALPHVERVRELFECSTQDQGEGVLPPSYKEF
;
A
#
# COMPACT_ATOMS: atom_id res chain seq x y z
N MET A 1 15.14 4.60 7.61
CA MET A 1 14.24 3.87 6.69
C MET A 1 14.85 3.88 5.31
N SER A 2 14.86 2.74 4.62
CA SER A 2 15.27 2.68 3.21
C SER A 2 14.28 3.49 2.38
N THR A 3 14.71 4.61 1.79
CA THR A 3 13.85 5.41 0.90
C THR A 3 13.66 4.77 -0.47
N ARG A 4 14.18 3.54 -0.67
CA ARG A 4 14.14 2.82 -1.94
C ARG A 4 13.22 1.60 -1.97
N THR A 5 12.72 1.18 -0.83
CA THR A 5 11.93 -0.05 -0.68
C THR A 5 10.49 0.30 -0.30
N LEU A 6 9.52 -0.39 -0.90
CA LEU A 6 8.14 -0.37 -0.42
C LEU A 6 8.04 -1.36 0.75
N GLU A 7 7.66 -0.86 1.91
CA GLU A 7 7.43 -1.70 3.08
C GLU A 7 5.94 -2.06 3.12
N VAL A 8 5.62 -3.31 2.78
CA VAL A 8 4.26 -3.82 2.88
C VAL A 8 3.94 -4.07 4.34
N ALA A 9 3.00 -3.29 4.89
CA ALA A 9 2.49 -3.52 6.23
C ALA A 9 1.61 -4.77 6.23
N ILE A 10 1.99 -5.76 7.03
CA ILE A 10 1.12 -6.91 7.29
C ILE A 10 0.17 -6.51 8.43
N PRO A 11 -1.16 -6.62 8.24
CA PRO A 11 -2.11 -6.35 9.31
C PRO A 11 -1.83 -7.23 10.53
N ASP A 12 -1.96 -6.67 11.72
CA ASP A 12 -1.70 -7.35 13.00
C ASP A 12 -2.99 -7.66 13.77
N ASP A 13 -4.13 -7.71 13.07
CA ASP A 13 -5.45 -7.99 13.62
C ASP A 13 -5.79 -9.49 13.70
N GLU A 14 -6.89 -9.80 14.39
CA GLU A 14 -7.35 -11.18 14.57
C GLU A 14 -7.73 -11.84 13.24
N HIS A 15 -8.34 -11.11 12.30
CA HIS A 15 -8.75 -11.66 11.02
C HIS A 15 -7.53 -12.13 10.21
N GLN A 16 -6.48 -11.31 10.13
CA GLN A 16 -5.22 -11.69 9.49
C GLN A 16 -4.57 -12.88 10.20
N THR A 17 -4.56 -12.88 11.53
CA THR A 17 -4.06 -14.02 12.32
C THR A 17 -4.84 -15.30 12.01
N ARG A 18 -6.17 -15.21 11.92
CA ARG A 18 -7.05 -16.33 11.55
C ARG A 18 -6.75 -16.86 10.15
N ALA A 19 -6.55 -15.96 9.18
CA ALA A 19 -6.20 -16.33 7.81
C ALA A 19 -4.87 -17.08 7.74
N VAL A 20 -3.86 -16.65 8.50
CA VAL A 20 -2.57 -17.36 8.61
C VAL A 20 -2.76 -18.75 9.23
N LEU A 21 -3.53 -18.86 10.32
CA LEU A 21 -3.81 -20.15 10.96
C LEU A 21 -4.55 -21.12 10.02
N GLN A 22 -5.51 -20.62 9.24
CA GLN A 22 -6.22 -21.41 8.24
C GLN A 22 -5.28 -21.89 7.13
N ALA A 23 -4.39 -21.03 6.63
CA ALA A 23 -3.39 -21.42 5.63
C ALA A 23 -2.46 -22.54 6.16
N GLN A 24 -2.03 -22.44 7.42
CA GLN A 24 -1.24 -23.48 8.08
C GLN A 24 -2.01 -24.79 8.26
N ALA A 25 -3.30 -24.72 8.61
CA ALA A 25 -4.16 -25.89 8.73
C ALA A 25 -4.37 -26.60 7.39
N VAL A 26 -4.52 -25.84 6.31
CA VAL A 26 -4.60 -26.39 4.94
C VAL A 26 -3.31 -27.14 4.59
N ASP A 27 -2.14 -26.55 4.87
CA ASP A 27 -0.85 -27.20 4.62
C ASP A 27 -0.66 -28.50 5.41
N ALA A 28 -1.23 -28.60 6.61
CA ALA A 28 -1.17 -29.81 7.43
C ALA A 28 -2.14 -30.91 6.96
N THR A 29 -3.21 -30.56 6.24
CA THR A 29 -4.29 -31.48 5.83
C THR A 29 -4.21 -31.91 4.37
N ALA A 30 -3.59 -31.09 3.51
CA ALA A 30 -3.46 -31.37 2.09
C ALA A 30 -2.06 -30.99 1.56
N ARG A 31 -1.55 -31.78 0.61
CA ARG A 31 -0.36 -31.39 -0.15
C ARG A 31 -0.77 -30.33 -1.17
N VAL A 32 -0.70 -29.06 -0.77
CA VAL A 32 -0.90 -27.93 -1.68
C VAL A 32 0.34 -27.77 -2.55
N ALA A 33 0.19 -27.91 -3.87
CA ALA A 33 1.24 -27.52 -4.80
C ALA A 33 1.39 -26.01 -4.75
N ARG A 34 2.54 -25.53 -4.28
CA ARG A 34 2.91 -24.11 -4.27
C ARG A 34 4.03 -23.90 -5.29
N PRO A 35 4.01 -22.78 -6.03
CA PRO A 35 5.11 -22.46 -6.93
C PRO A 35 6.44 -22.45 -6.16
N GLY A 36 7.38 -23.29 -6.60
CA GLY A 36 8.74 -23.30 -6.11
C GLY A 36 9.62 -22.28 -6.83
N ALA A 37 10.88 -22.15 -6.40
CA ALA A 37 11.84 -21.27 -7.07
C ALA A 37 12.00 -21.59 -8.56
N GLU A 38 12.01 -22.88 -8.92
CA GLU A 38 12.12 -23.33 -10.31
C GLU A 38 10.93 -22.90 -11.17
N ASP A 39 9.71 -22.84 -10.62
CA ASP A 39 8.53 -22.37 -11.37
C ASP A 39 8.67 -20.88 -11.72
N PHE A 40 9.19 -20.08 -10.78
CA PHE A 40 9.46 -18.66 -11.03
C PHE A 40 10.61 -18.45 -12.01
N ILE A 41 11.67 -19.27 -11.95
CA ILE A 41 12.77 -19.25 -12.91
C ILE A 41 12.27 -19.63 -14.31
N ALA A 42 11.43 -20.66 -14.41
CA ALA A 42 10.82 -21.09 -15.67
C ALA A 42 9.93 -19.98 -16.25
N LEU A 43 9.09 -19.34 -15.43
CA LEU A 43 8.30 -18.19 -15.82
C LEU A 43 9.18 -17.03 -16.31
N GLN A 44 10.26 -16.72 -15.61
CA GLN A 44 11.19 -15.65 -16.02
C GLN A 44 11.85 -15.95 -17.37
N ARG A 45 12.27 -17.20 -17.62
CA ARG A 45 12.82 -17.64 -18.91
C ARG A 45 11.78 -17.51 -20.01
N TRP A 46 10.56 -18.00 -19.75
CA TRP A 46 9.46 -17.89 -20.69
C TRP A 46 9.14 -16.43 -21.03
N LEU A 47 9.13 -15.52 -20.05
CA LEU A 47 8.92 -14.09 -20.28
C LEU A 47 10.02 -13.50 -21.17
N ALA A 48 11.28 -13.90 -20.98
CA ALA A 48 12.40 -13.46 -21.82
C ALA A 48 12.27 -13.97 -23.27
N ASP A 49 11.80 -15.21 -23.45
CA ASP A 49 11.64 -15.82 -24.77
C ASP A 49 10.38 -15.35 -25.51
N ALA A 50 9.33 -14.95 -24.78
CA ALA A 50 8.06 -14.50 -25.35
C ALA A 50 8.18 -13.22 -26.19
N GLY A 51 9.26 -12.45 -26.03
CA GLY A 51 9.57 -11.29 -26.88
C GLY A 51 8.78 -10.02 -26.58
N LEU A 52 7.70 -10.10 -25.79
CA LEU A 52 6.91 -8.96 -25.33
C LEU A 52 7.41 -8.47 -23.97
N HIS A 53 8.02 -7.28 -23.96
CA HIS A 53 8.64 -6.72 -22.75
C HIS A 53 8.10 -5.33 -22.41
N GLU A 54 7.39 -4.71 -23.34
CA GLU A 54 6.90 -3.35 -23.22
C GLU A 54 5.40 -3.35 -22.90
N VAL A 55 5.02 -2.44 -22.01
CA VAL A 55 3.63 -2.25 -21.59
C VAL A 55 3.27 -0.79 -21.67
N THR A 56 2.15 -0.53 -22.33
CA THR A 56 1.46 0.77 -22.28
C THR A 56 0.34 0.72 -21.25
N VAL A 57 0.21 1.79 -20.46
CA VAL A 57 -0.81 1.95 -19.43
C VAL A 57 -1.71 3.12 -19.83
N PRO A 58 -2.83 2.88 -20.55
CA PRO A 58 -3.63 3.94 -21.16
C PRO A 58 -4.20 4.95 -20.15
N PHE A 59 -4.52 4.48 -18.95
CA PHE A 59 -5.09 5.28 -17.86
C PHE A 59 -4.03 5.90 -16.93
N ALA A 60 -2.73 5.84 -17.25
CA ALA A 60 -1.67 6.37 -16.39
C ALA A 60 -1.83 7.87 -16.10
N ARG A 61 -2.32 8.65 -17.07
CA ARG A 61 -2.57 10.09 -16.90
C ARG A 61 -3.69 10.37 -15.90
N VAL A 62 -4.76 9.56 -15.94
CA VAL A 62 -5.86 9.63 -14.95
C VAL A 62 -5.31 9.36 -13.55
N LEU A 63 -4.50 8.31 -13.39
CA LEU A 63 -3.86 8.01 -12.10
C LEU A 63 -2.97 9.16 -11.61
N ALA A 64 -2.18 9.77 -12.49
CA ALA A 64 -1.31 10.89 -12.11
C ALA A 64 -2.08 12.10 -11.57
N ASN A 65 -3.28 12.34 -12.08
CA ASN A 65 -4.12 13.46 -11.65
C ASN A 65 -4.87 13.18 -10.33
N GLU A 66 -5.22 11.93 -10.06
CA GLU A 66 -5.99 11.55 -8.87
C GLU A 66 -5.11 11.21 -7.66
N VAL A 67 -3.85 10.78 -7.87
CA VAL A 67 -2.93 10.45 -6.77
C VAL A 67 -2.44 11.74 -6.08
N PRO A 68 -2.39 11.80 -4.73
CA PRO A 68 -1.94 12.99 -4.00
C PRO A 68 -0.52 13.42 -4.39
N ALA A 69 -0.36 14.72 -4.70
CA ALA A 69 0.93 15.31 -5.08
C ALA A 69 1.65 16.04 -3.92
N ARG A 70 1.21 15.84 -2.67
CA ARG A 70 1.66 16.64 -1.50
C ARG A 70 3.09 16.33 -1.04
N ALA A 71 3.56 15.10 -1.22
CA ALA A 71 4.89 14.69 -0.78
C ALA A 71 5.84 14.45 -1.96
N VAL A 72 7.06 14.98 -1.90
CA VAL A 72 8.09 14.80 -2.96
C VAL A 72 8.37 13.32 -3.23
N ARG A 73 8.24 12.47 -2.21
CA ARG A 73 8.39 11.01 -2.32
C ARG A 73 7.39 10.38 -3.31
N MET A 74 6.21 10.97 -3.47
CA MET A 74 5.18 10.47 -4.39
C MET A 74 5.64 10.40 -5.84
N ARG A 75 6.59 11.26 -6.27
CA ARG A 75 7.21 11.18 -7.60
C ARG A 75 7.86 9.82 -7.86
N ARG A 76 8.49 9.27 -6.81
CA ARG A 76 9.16 7.97 -6.84
C ARG A 76 8.15 6.84 -6.70
N ASP A 77 7.26 6.95 -5.72
CA ASP A 77 6.32 5.86 -5.42
C ASP A 77 5.34 5.68 -6.59
N PHE A 78 4.91 6.75 -7.25
CA PHE A 78 4.08 6.69 -8.47
C PHE A 78 4.75 5.87 -9.59
N ARG A 79 6.07 6.00 -9.78
CA ARG A 79 6.81 5.15 -10.73
C ARG A 79 6.74 3.67 -10.34
N GLN A 80 6.78 3.36 -9.04
CA GLN A 80 6.67 1.98 -8.56
C GLN A 80 5.24 1.44 -8.69
N LEU A 81 4.21 2.27 -8.50
CA LEU A 81 2.83 1.92 -8.82
C LEU A 81 2.70 1.52 -10.30
N LEU A 82 3.16 2.37 -11.22
CA LEU A 82 3.12 2.07 -12.65
C LEU A 82 3.93 0.80 -12.99
N ALA A 83 5.10 0.60 -12.35
CA ALA A 83 5.87 -0.64 -12.54
C ALA A 83 5.09 -1.88 -12.09
N CYS A 84 4.32 -1.80 -11.00
CA CYS A 84 3.48 -2.89 -10.52
C CYS A 84 2.32 -3.18 -11.48
N VAL A 85 1.65 -2.15 -12.00
CA VAL A 85 0.61 -2.31 -13.04
C VAL A 85 1.20 -2.98 -14.28
N LYS A 86 2.36 -2.52 -14.74
CA LYS A 86 3.05 -3.11 -15.90
C LYS A 86 3.46 -4.56 -15.67
N ALA A 87 3.95 -4.89 -14.48
CA ALA A 87 4.28 -6.26 -14.12
C ALA A 87 3.03 -7.16 -14.13
N ALA A 88 1.91 -6.69 -13.58
CA ALA A 88 0.64 -7.42 -13.64
C ALA A 88 0.18 -7.65 -15.08
N ALA A 89 0.28 -6.64 -15.95
CA ALA A 89 -0.06 -6.78 -17.37
C ALA A 89 0.86 -7.77 -18.11
N LEU A 90 2.18 -7.74 -17.87
CA LEU A 90 3.14 -8.69 -18.46
C LEU A 90 2.87 -10.13 -18.03
N LEU A 91 2.59 -10.34 -16.74
CA LEU A 91 2.25 -11.67 -16.22
C LEU A 91 0.96 -12.22 -16.85
N HIS A 92 0.04 -11.33 -17.24
CA HIS A 92 -1.20 -11.67 -17.95
C HIS A 92 -1.12 -11.46 -19.46
N GLN A 93 0.07 -11.33 -20.07
CA GLN A 93 0.20 -10.89 -21.47
C GLN A 93 -0.55 -11.75 -22.50
N GLN A 94 -0.77 -13.03 -22.22
CA GLN A 94 -1.57 -13.94 -23.08
C GLN A 94 -3.08 -13.69 -23.00
N GLN A 95 -3.52 -12.86 -22.05
CA GLN A 95 -4.90 -12.47 -21.77
C GLN A 95 -5.13 -10.97 -22.02
N ARG A 96 -4.17 -10.29 -22.64
CA ARG A 96 -4.18 -8.84 -22.86
C ARG A 96 -4.11 -8.55 -24.35
N GLU A 97 -4.68 -7.42 -24.74
CA GLU A 97 -4.49 -6.90 -26.08
C GLU A 97 -3.01 -6.54 -26.26
N THR A 98 -2.46 -6.85 -27.43
CA THR A 98 -1.17 -6.34 -27.87
C THR A 98 -1.40 -5.34 -28.99
N ARG A 99 -0.83 -4.14 -28.84
CA ARG A 99 -0.90 -3.06 -29.84
C ARG A 99 0.51 -2.52 -30.06
N ASP A 100 0.92 -2.44 -31.33
CA ASP A 100 2.26 -1.96 -31.73
C ASP A 100 3.43 -2.66 -31.02
N GLY A 101 3.30 -3.97 -30.78
CA GLY A 101 4.31 -4.77 -30.08
C GLY A 101 4.36 -4.57 -28.56
N GLN A 102 3.39 -3.85 -27.99
CA GLN A 102 3.29 -3.59 -26.55
C GLN A 102 2.03 -4.20 -25.97
N VAL A 103 2.14 -4.74 -24.75
CA VAL A 103 0.99 -5.20 -23.98
C VAL A 103 0.20 -3.97 -23.50
N VAL A 104 -1.11 -3.97 -23.69
CA VAL A 104 -1.99 -2.90 -23.21
C VAL A 104 -2.54 -3.30 -21.84
N ALA A 105 -2.12 -2.59 -20.79
CA ALA A 105 -2.62 -2.82 -19.43
C ALA A 105 -4.10 -2.44 -19.31
N THR A 106 -4.86 -3.24 -18.55
CA THR A 106 -6.27 -2.98 -18.24
C THR A 106 -6.44 -2.48 -16.80
N LEU A 107 -7.65 -2.04 -16.47
CA LEU A 107 -7.98 -1.65 -15.10
C LEU A 107 -7.89 -2.82 -14.10
N ASP A 108 -7.93 -4.07 -14.56
CA ASP A 108 -7.70 -5.24 -13.71
C ASP A 108 -6.25 -5.30 -13.22
N ASP A 109 -5.30 -4.91 -14.07
CA ASP A 109 -3.89 -4.81 -13.69
C ASP A 109 -3.68 -3.70 -12.64
N TYR A 110 -4.44 -2.61 -12.74
CA TYR A 110 -4.49 -1.59 -11.69
C TYR A 110 -5.17 -2.09 -10.41
N ALA A 111 -6.24 -2.88 -10.51
CA ALA A 111 -6.89 -3.46 -9.33
C ALA A 111 -5.92 -4.34 -8.53
N ILE A 112 -5.10 -5.16 -9.21
CA ILE A 112 -4.04 -5.97 -8.60
C ILE A 112 -3.02 -5.07 -7.91
N ALA A 113 -2.47 -4.08 -8.63
CA ALA A 113 -1.47 -3.17 -8.07
C ALA A 113 -2.00 -2.36 -6.87
N ARG A 114 -3.25 -1.89 -6.94
CA ARG A 114 -3.92 -1.16 -5.86
C ARG A 114 -4.08 -2.04 -4.63
N ASN A 115 -4.52 -3.28 -4.78
CA ASN A 115 -4.67 -4.20 -3.66
C ASN A 115 -3.34 -4.38 -2.90
N LEU A 116 -2.25 -4.56 -3.64
CA LEU A 116 -0.92 -4.74 -3.06
C LEU A 116 -0.33 -3.47 -2.43
N LEU A 117 -0.56 -2.31 -3.06
CA LEU A 117 0.18 -1.08 -2.75
C LEU A 117 -0.63 -0.04 -1.96
N ALA A 118 -1.96 -0.09 -1.95
CA ALA A 118 -2.77 0.89 -1.23
C ALA A 118 -2.36 1.05 0.25
N PRO A 119 -2.16 -0.04 1.04
CA PRO A 119 -1.73 0.10 2.43
C PRO A 119 -0.39 0.84 2.59
N VAL A 120 0.52 0.66 1.62
CA VAL A 120 1.83 1.32 1.61
C VAL A 120 1.67 2.81 1.32
N PHE A 121 0.87 3.15 0.32
CA PHE A 121 0.63 4.53 -0.09
C PHE A 121 -0.17 5.31 0.95
N ASP A 122 -1.14 4.68 1.60
CA ASP A 122 -1.93 5.28 2.67
C ASP A 122 -1.03 5.62 3.86
N ALA A 123 -0.19 4.66 4.28
CA ALA A 123 0.79 4.90 5.34
C ALA A 123 1.75 6.04 5.00
N LEU A 124 2.16 6.19 3.73
CA LEU A 124 3.02 7.30 3.31
C LEU A 124 2.29 8.64 3.31
N SER A 125 1.00 8.64 2.94
CA SER A 125 0.19 9.86 2.86
C SER A 125 -0.28 10.35 4.23
N THR A 126 -0.34 9.47 5.23
CA THR A 126 -0.70 9.79 6.61
C THR A 126 0.51 9.89 7.54
N GLU A 127 1.70 10.18 7.01
CA GLU A 127 2.95 10.32 7.78
C GLU A 127 3.30 9.09 8.65
N GLY A 128 2.85 7.91 8.25
CA GLY A 128 3.03 6.65 8.97
C GLY A 128 1.89 6.29 9.93
N CYS A 129 0.83 7.09 9.99
CA CYS A 129 -0.36 6.84 10.80
C CYS A 129 -1.27 5.78 10.15
N THR A 130 -0.87 4.51 10.27
CA THR A 130 -1.70 3.35 9.87
C THR A 130 -2.99 3.26 10.69
N PRO A 131 -4.05 2.55 10.21
CA PRO A 131 -5.28 2.35 10.98
C PRO A 131 -5.07 1.81 12.40
N ALA A 132 -4.17 0.83 12.56
CA ALA A 132 -3.80 0.27 13.87
C ALA A 132 -3.14 1.28 14.82
N VAL A 133 -2.32 2.20 14.28
CA VAL A 133 -1.72 3.29 15.06
C VAL A 133 -2.77 4.32 15.45
N ARG A 134 -3.67 4.67 14.53
CA ARG A 134 -4.82 5.54 14.79
C ARG A 134 -5.70 5.00 15.90
N GLU A 135 -6.11 3.74 15.81
CA GLU A 135 -6.88 3.03 16.84
C GLU A 135 -6.19 3.11 18.21
N THR A 136 -4.86 2.93 18.23
CA THR A 136 -4.08 3.01 19.47
C THR A 136 -4.09 4.40 20.09
N VAL A 137 -4.00 5.45 19.26
CA VAL A 137 -4.07 6.85 19.72
C VAL A 137 -5.48 7.19 20.18
N GLU A 138 -6.49 6.72 19.45
CA GLU A 138 -7.89 7.01 19.70
C GLU A 138 -8.39 6.36 20.99
N ALA A 139 -7.88 5.17 21.34
CA ALA A 139 -8.19 4.45 22.58
C ALA A 139 -7.70 5.14 23.87
N VAL A 140 -6.84 6.17 23.74
CA VAL A 140 -6.49 7.09 24.83
C VAL A 140 -7.40 8.31 24.71
N GLU A 141 -8.23 8.57 25.72
CA GLU A 141 -9.11 9.74 25.69
C GLU A 141 -8.32 11.07 25.82
N PRO A 142 -8.79 12.21 25.29
CA PRO A 142 -8.03 13.47 25.26
C PRO A 142 -7.51 13.99 26.62
N ASN A 143 -8.14 13.60 27.73
CA ASN A 143 -7.77 14.01 29.10
C ASN A 143 -7.38 12.81 29.99
N GLU A 144 -7.07 11.67 29.39
CA GLU A 144 -6.72 10.45 30.10
C GLU A 144 -5.22 10.16 29.97
N GLU A 145 -4.67 9.54 31.02
CA GLU A 145 -3.37 8.89 30.97
C GLU A 145 -3.54 7.39 31.19
N LEU A 146 -2.92 6.60 30.32
CA LEU A 146 -2.96 5.14 30.41
C LEU A 146 -1.58 4.54 30.48
N SER A 147 -1.41 3.63 31.43
CA SER A 147 -0.26 2.74 31.42
C SER A 147 -0.26 1.88 30.15
N ALA A 148 0.92 1.51 29.67
CA ALA A 148 1.05 0.59 28.54
C ALA A 148 0.28 -0.74 28.75
N SER A 149 0.21 -1.25 29.98
CA SER A 149 -0.60 -2.45 30.27
C SER A 149 -2.09 -2.19 30.11
N ALA A 150 -2.60 -1.11 30.68
CA ALA A 150 -4.02 -0.79 30.61
C ALA A 150 -4.46 -0.52 29.15
N LEU A 151 -3.62 0.15 28.36
CA LEU A 151 -3.89 0.39 26.94
C LEU A 151 -3.88 -0.92 26.13
N ALA A 152 -2.96 -1.84 26.43
CA ALA A 152 -2.91 -3.15 25.76
C ALA A 152 -4.16 -3.97 26.06
N ASP A 153 -4.56 -4.01 27.34
CA ASP A 153 -5.75 -4.73 27.79
C ASP A 153 -7.03 -4.13 27.18
N ARG A 154 -7.12 -2.79 27.11
CA ARG A 154 -8.25 -2.10 26.48
C ARG A 154 -8.40 -2.41 25.00
N LEU A 155 -7.28 -2.46 24.28
CA LEU A 155 -7.24 -2.78 22.85
C LEU A 155 -7.34 -4.30 22.58
N GLY A 156 -7.23 -5.14 23.62
CA GLY A 156 -7.19 -6.59 23.46
C GLY A 156 -5.96 -7.10 22.69
N VAL A 157 -4.87 -6.32 22.66
CA VAL A 157 -3.65 -6.67 21.90
C VAL A 157 -2.50 -7.07 22.82
N ALA A 158 -1.58 -7.88 22.31
CA ALA A 158 -0.36 -8.24 23.04
C ALA A 158 0.50 -6.99 23.33
N LYS A 159 1.21 -6.99 24.46
CA LYS A 159 2.13 -5.89 24.86
C LYS A 159 3.21 -5.59 23.82
N SER A 160 3.67 -6.60 23.08
CA SER A 160 4.62 -6.44 21.97
C SER A 160 4.02 -5.67 20.80
N THR A 161 2.78 -6.00 20.42
CA THR A 161 2.00 -5.30 19.39
C THR A 161 1.77 -3.84 19.79
N LEU A 162 1.31 -3.61 21.02
CA LEU A 162 1.17 -2.25 21.54
C LEU A 162 2.50 -1.50 21.51
N SER A 163 3.60 -2.11 21.98
CA SER A 163 4.91 -1.46 21.98
C SER A 163 5.33 -1.00 20.59
N HIS A 164 5.04 -1.80 19.56
CA HIS A 164 5.30 -1.42 18.18
C HIS A 164 4.40 -0.26 17.71
N ARG A 165 3.09 -0.34 17.94
CA ARG A 165 2.12 0.71 17.58
C ARG A 165 2.40 2.03 18.31
N ALA A 166 2.61 1.99 19.63
CA ALA A 166 2.89 3.15 20.47
C ALA A 166 4.21 3.83 20.12
N ARG A 167 5.27 3.07 19.75
CA ARG A 167 6.53 3.67 19.27
C ARG A 167 6.31 4.51 18.01
N ARG A 168 5.49 4.04 17.08
CA ARG A 168 5.14 4.81 15.86
C ARG A 168 4.26 6.01 16.20
N ALA A 169 3.29 5.84 17.10
CA ALA A 169 2.43 6.93 17.56
C ALA A 169 3.23 8.07 18.23
N THR A 170 4.23 7.72 19.06
CA THR A 170 5.12 8.70 19.69
C THR A 170 6.10 9.31 18.71
N ALA A 171 6.61 8.55 17.73
CA ALA A 171 7.45 9.11 16.67
C ALA A 171 6.69 10.13 15.80
N GLY A 172 5.41 9.90 15.54
CA GLY A 172 4.51 10.85 14.86
C GLY A 172 3.97 11.97 15.75
N GLY A 173 4.30 11.97 17.05
CA GLY A 173 3.83 12.97 18.01
C GLY A 173 2.35 12.86 18.42
N TRP A 174 1.64 11.82 17.98
CA TRP A 174 0.20 11.63 18.29
C TRP A 174 -0.03 11.02 19.68
N LEU A 175 0.96 10.33 20.24
CA LEU A 175 0.99 9.91 21.65
C LEU A 175 2.25 10.41 22.34
N VAL A 176 2.09 10.95 23.54
CA VAL A 176 3.19 11.38 24.40
C VAL A 176 3.35 10.38 25.54
N ASN A 177 4.58 9.92 25.77
CA ASN A 177 4.91 9.17 26.97
C ASN A 177 5.37 10.14 28.07
N GLU A 178 4.57 10.32 29.10
CA GLU A 178 4.85 11.21 30.24
C GLU A 178 5.89 10.62 31.21
N GLU A 179 6.07 9.30 31.21
CA GLU A 179 7.08 8.63 32.04
C GLU A 179 8.45 8.64 31.35
N THR A 180 9.31 9.54 31.82
CA THR A 180 10.65 9.78 31.28
C THR A 180 11.74 8.91 31.93
N ARG A 181 11.43 8.20 33.02
CA ARG A 181 12.41 7.38 33.74
C ARG A 181 12.59 6.02 33.07
N ARG A 182 13.86 5.62 32.89
CA ARG A 182 14.23 4.32 32.32
C ARG A 182 13.70 3.17 33.19
N GLY A 183 13.09 2.18 32.55
CA GLY A 183 12.62 0.94 33.20
C GLY A 183 11.28 1.06 33.94
N ARG A 184 10.64 2.24 33.92
CA ARG A 184 9.27 2.40 34.41
C ARG A 184 8.25 2.12 33.29
N PRO A 185 7.04 1.64 33.64
CA PRO A 185 5.97 1.46 32.66
C PRO A 185 5.62 2.79 31.99
N ALA A 186 5.53 2.80 30.66
CA ALA A 186 5.12 3.99 29.92
C ALA A 186 3.71 4.44 30.31
N GLN A 187 3.50 5.75 30.32
CA GLN A 187 2.23 6.43 30.58
C GLN A 187 1.89 7.27 29.37
N TYR A 188 0.88 6.84 28.61
CA TYR A 188 0.50 7.44 27.34
C TYR A 188 -0.63 8.46 27.52
N ARG A 189 -0.45 9.63 26.93
CA ARG A 189 -1.45 10.69 26.75
C ARG A 189 -1.55 11.05 25.27
N ARG A 190 -2.71 11.58 24.82
CA ARG A 190 -2.83 12.18 23.48
C ARG A 190 -1.85 13.33 23.28
N GLY A 191 -1.24 13.35 22.09
CA GLY A 191 -0.38 14.43 21.60
C GLY A 191 -1.06 15.25 20.52
N ALA A 192 -0.34 15.46 19.41
CA ALA A 192 -0.84 16.19 18.24
C ALA A 192 -2.07 15.50 17.62
N PRO A 193 -2.97 16.27 16.96
CA PRO A 193 -4.11 15.69 16.26
C PRO A 193 -3.64 14.70 15.18
N LEU A 194 -4.42 13.63 15.00
CA LEU A 194 -4.18 12.63 13.97
C LEU A 194 -4.41 13.25 12.57
N PRO A 195 -3.62 12.87 11.54
CA PRO A 195 -3.89 13.27 10.17
C PRO A 195 -5.23 12.69 9.70
N ASP A 196 -5.78 13.17 8.59
CA ASP A 196 -7.01 12.60 8.02
C ASP A 196 -6.76 11.19 7.47
N ALA A 197 -7.72 10.29 7.64
CA ALA A 197 -7.68 8.96 7.06
C ALA A 197 -8.14 9.03 5.60
N THR A 198 -7.20 9.20 4.67
CA THR A 198 -7.52 9.25 3.23
C THR A 198 -6.79 8.14 2.48
N SER A 199 -7.53 7.39 1.66
CA SER A 199 -6.94 6.46 0.70
C SER A 199 -6.17 7.25 -0.35
N ALA A 200 -4.86 7.01 -0.44
CA ALA A 200 -3.97 7.72 -1.33
C ALA A 200 -4.10 7.26 -2.78
N LEU A 201 -4.49 6.00 -3.02
CA LEU A 201 -4.73 5.48 -4.35
C LEU A 201 -6.24 5.53 -4.70
N PRO A 202 -6.62 6.03 -5.88
CA PRO A 202 -8.02 6.11 -6.29
C PRO A 202 -8.63 4.71 -6.45
N HIS A 203 -9.94 4.58 -6.23
CA HIS A 203 -10.66 3.34 -6.49
C HIS A 203 -10.70 3.04 -8.00
N VAL A 204 -10.77 1.75 -8.35
CA VAL A 204 -10.75 1.30 -9.76
C VAL A 204 -11.91 1.91 -10.55
N GLU A 205 -13.12 1.93 -9.97
CA GLU A 205 -14.30 2.53 -10.63
C GLU A 205 -14.14 4.03 -10.88
N ARG A 206 -13.51 4.77 -9.96
CA ARG A 206 -13.21 6.19 -10.17
C ARG A 206 -12.27 6.40 -11.35
N VAL A 207 -11.25 5.57 -11.48
CA VAL A 207 -10.30 5.62 -12.60
C VAL A 207 -11.01 5.23 -13.90
N ARG A 208 -11.91 4.25 -13.86
CA ARG A 208 -12.75 3.83 -15.00
C ARG A 208 -13.58 4.98 -15.52
N GLU A 209 -14.38 5.60 -14.66
CA GLU A 209 -15.26 6.72 -15.00
C GLU A 209 -14.47 7.85 -15.68
N LEU A 210 -13.36 8.28 -15.07
CA LEU A 210 -12.53 9.35 -15.61
C LEU A 210 -11.84 8.97 -16.93
N PHE A 211 -11.41 7.71 -17.06
CA PHE A 211 -10.77 7.23 -18.27
C PHE A 211 -11.76 7.18 -19.43
N GLU A 212 -12.96 6.63 -19.23
CA GLU A 212 -14.03 6.57 -20.22
C GLU A 212 -14.43 7.97 -20.70
N CYS A 213 -14.66 8.91 -19.77
CA CYS A 213 -14.93 10.31 -20.10
C CYS A 213 -13.79 10.96 -20.90
N SER A 214 -12.54 10.65 -20.58
CA SER A 214 -11.40 11.20 -21.32
C SER A 214 -11.24 10.59 -22.71
N THR A 215 -11.54 9.31 -22.89
CA THR A 215 -11.41 8.65 -24.21
C THR A 215 -12.46 9.09 -25.21
N GLN A 216 -13.63 9.54 -24.74
CA GLN A 216 -14.66 10.14 -25.60
C GLN A 216 -14.23 11.52 -26.16
N ASP A 217 -13.24 12.17 -25.54
CA ASP A 217 -12.78 13.52 -25.87
C ASP A 217 -11.43 13.53 -26.64
N GLN A 218 -10.76 12.37 -26.77
CA GLN A 218 -9.39 12.24 -27.29
C GLN A 218 -9.36 11.74 -28.75
N GLY A 219 -9.78 12.60 -29.68
CA GLY A 219 -9.54 12.44 -31.12
C GLY A 219 -8.16 12.91 -31.60
N GLU A 220 -7.29 13.44 -30.73
CA GLU A 220 -5.99 13.98 -31.13
C GLU A 220 -4.85 13.52 -30.19
N GLY A 221 -3.77 13.03 -30.79
CA GLY A 221 -2.59 12.52 -30.08
C GLY A 221 -1.95 13.59 -29.21
N VAL A 222 -1.84 13.31 -27.91
CA VAL A 222 -1.30 14.26 -26.93
C VAL A 222 0.22 14.10 -26.78
N LEU A 223 0.96 15.15 -27.14
CA LEU A 223 2.39 15.32 -26.85
C LEU A 223 2.65 15.46 -25.34
N PRO A 224 3.79 14.99 -24.82
CA PRO A 224 4.16 15.21 -23.43
C PRO A 224 4.24 16.72 -23.11
N PRO A 225 3.89 17.15 -21.88
CA PRO A 225 3.94 18.56 -21.51
C PRO A 225 5.35 19.12 -21.67
N SER A 226 5.44 20.32 -22.25
CA SER A 226 6.70 21.06 -22.43
C SER A 226 7.37 21.28 -21.07
N TYR A 227 8.64 20.88 -20.95
CA TYR A 227 9.49 21.07 -19.76
C TYR A 227 9.83 22.55 -19.44
N LYS A 228 9.14 23.51 -20.06
CA LYS A 228 9.29 24.94 -19.77
C LYS A 228 8.07 25.42 -19.01
N GLU A 229 8.12 25.25 -17.69
CA GLU A 229 7.53 26.09 -16.64
C GLU A 229 7.59 25.31 -15.30
N PHE A 230 8.80 25.20 -14.77
CA PHE A 230 9.09 24.99 -13.35
C PHE A 230 10.17 25.98 -12.94
#